data_AF-A0A7Y5FL25-F1
#
_entry.id   AF-A0A7Y5FL25-F1
#
_cell.length_a   1.000
_cell.length_b   1.000
_cell.length_c   1.000
_cell.angle_alpha   90.00
_cell.angle_beta   90.00
_cell.angle_gamma   90.00
#
_symmetry.space_group_name_H-M   'P 1'
#
loop_
_entity.id
_entity.type
_entity.pdbx_description
1 polymer ?
#
loop_
_entity_poly.entity_id
_entity_poly.type
_entity_poly.pdbx_seq_one_letter_code
_entity_poly.pdbx_strand_id
1 'polypeptide(L)'
;MLNSFSRRQFLKTGTMGAAALAVSPFVSQWPTAIPRIGEELIFRPYPPPRMPEMTLAYVTDENEDPFKSGIQVKQEGIVVTPDLADRKFAVNTRWFVDGFGYVWLAADNGGNYYTREDFRKGNTLNLNLEFARSRVARNRRVMARYQKEQTSFSREVGHSVALSEELLHDATTKSSSGEAAARLADFALKHALWAGEKIELEKAQDEIRRHPRHDAVHFGCETRQYVWAKHEEFTKRFVELFNCATVTHYVWDTWYELFEPREGQYNWGIKDNIVNWLAENGIRIEGRPLFWFHPVVTPDWLKNKTLDELKKYVEKHTHDLVSHYGDKVAEWEVVNEYHDWANIHNHTPEQITEIVRLACDQTKATNPNVVRIINNCCPFADYVARGRMARMEATRPLRSPRQFIKDLIDADVDFDVLGIQIYFPQRDLSDIVRLLERLATFGKPIYLTEIGASSNLNQISAGGEWKEPYAWHRHWDEELQADWLEQVYTIYYSKPYIKTINWYDFSDFRPFILNGGLVREDCSTKPSFDRMRKLLASWDRLP
;
A
#
# COMPACT_ATOMS: atom_id res chain seq x y z
N MET A 1 -8.32 53.76 -8.86
CA MET A 1 -8.57 55.02 -9.58
C MET A 1 -8.14 54.85 -11.03
N LEU A 2 -9.10 55.04 -11.94
CA LEU A 2 -8.97 55.59 -13.31
C LEU A 2 -7.90 54.98 -14.22
N ASN A 3 -8.35 54.20 -15.22
CA ASN A 3 -8.50 54.64 -16.62
C ASN A 3 -7.13 54.85 -17.30
N SER A 4 -6.84 54.25 -18.45
CA SER A 4 -7.60 54.47 -19.68
C SER A 4 -6.93 53.76 -20.86
N PHE A 5 -7.75 53.19 -21.75
CA PHE A 5 -7.71 53.24 -23.23
C PHE A 5 -6.36 53.01 -23.94
N SER A 6 -6.24 52.39 -25.12
CA SER A 6 -7.14 51.80 -26.11
C SER A 6 -6.22 51.41 -27.28
N ARG A 7 -6.43 50.26 -27.90
CA ARG A 7 -5.94 49.99 -29.26
C ARG A 7 -7.08 49.48 -30.12
N ARG A 8 -7.92 50.39 -30.58
CA ARG A 8 -8.42 50.30 -31.96
C ARG A 8 -8.39 51.67 -32.62
N GLN A 9 -7.47 51.80 -33.59
CA GLN A 9 -7.68 52.56 -34.82
C GLN A 9 -9.08 52.17 -35.36
N PHE A 10 -10.05 53.07 -35.53
CA PHE A 10 -10.11 54.17 -36.51
C PHE A 10 -10.05 53.54 -37.93
N LEU A 11 -11.11 53.43 -38.73
CA LEU A 11 -12.27 54.28 -39.03
C LEU A 11 -13.37 53.46 -39.75
N LYS A 12 -14.64 53.64 -39.37
CA LYS A 12 -15.77 54.33 -40.07
C LYS A 12 -16.20 53.66 -41.39
N THR A 13 -17.49 53.45 -41.69
CA THR A 13 -18.72 54.26 -41.48
C THR A 13 -19.89 53.33 -41.88
N GLY A 14 -21.12 53.31 -41.34
CA GLY A 14 -21.85 54.07 -40.34
C GLY A 14 -23.33 54.10 -40.75
N THR A 15 -24.28 53.68 -39.89
CA THR A 15 -25.63 54.27 -39.72
C THR A 15 -26.36 53.63 -38.54
N MET A 16 -27.11 54.48 -37.82
CA MET A 16 -27.69 54.33 -36.48
C MET A 16 -28.97 53.46 -36.44
N GLY A 17 -29.29 52.90 -35.26
CA GLY A 17 -30.66 52.51 -34.90
C GLY A 17 -30.82 51.51 -33.74
N ALA A 18 -30.91 52.03 -32.52
CA ALA A 18 -31.48 51.51 -31.25
C ALA A 18 -31.95 50.03 -31.09
N ALA A 19 -31.42 49.42 -30.01
CA ALA A 19 -32.08 48.61 -28.96
C ALA A 19 -33.01 47.42 -29.31
N ALA A 20 -32.62 46.20 -28.91
CA ALA A 20 -33.30 45.40 -27.88
C ALA A 20 -32.60 44.04 -27.64
N LEU A 21 -32.80 43.54 -26.43
CA LEU A 21 -32.21 42.38 -25.77
C LEU A 21 -32.40 41.01 -26.47
N ALA A 22 -31.33 40.20 -26.32
CA ALA A 22 -31.34 38.78 -25.94
C ALA A 22 -31.74 37.67 -26.94
N VAL A 23 -31.00 36.57 -26.76
CA VAL A 23 -31.20 35.17 -27.16
C VAL A 23 -30.66 34.79 -28.56
N SER A 24 -29.47 34.17 -28.57
CA SER A 24 -29.02 33.36 -29.71
C SER A 24 -29.20 31.87 -29.41
N PRO A 25 -29.62 31.06 -30.40
CA PRO A 25 -30.11 29.69 -30.22
C PRO A 25 -29.05 28.66 -30.61
N PHE A 26 -28.98 27.52 -29.91
CA PHE A 26 -28.54 26.25 -30.50
C PHE A 26 -29.07 25.09 -29.62
N VAL A 27 -30.34 24.74 -29.82
CA VAL A 27 -30.86 23.43 -29.41
C VAL A 27 -30.63 22.49 -30.58
N SER A 28 -29.58 21.68 -30.49
CA SER A 28 -29.44 20.50 -31.34
C SER A 28 -30.32 19.40 -30.73
N GLN A 29 -31.25 18.91 -31.53
CA GLN A 29 -32.12 17.78 -31.20
C GLN A 29 -31.30 16.50 -31.13
N TRP A 30 -31.32 15.82 -29.98
CA TRP A 30 -30.89 14.43 -29.84
C TRP A 30 -32.12 13.55 -29.62
N PRO A 31 -32.25 12.39 -30.28
CA PRO A 31 -33.42 11.55 -30.14
C PRO A 31 -33.36 10.71 -28.85
N THR A 32 -34.49 10.77 -28.14
CA THR A 32 -35.17 9.68 -27.41
C THR A 32 -34.45 8.94 -26.27
N ALA A 33 -34.94 9.26 -25.06
CA ALA A 33 -35.11 8.38 -23.89
C ALA A 33 -33.86 7.63 -23.38
N ILE A 34 -33.10 8.30 -22.51
CA ILE A 34 -32.25 7.61 -21.53
C ILE A 34 -33.21 6.90 -20.54
N PRO A 35 -33.18 5.57 -20.41
CA PRO A 35 -33.99 4.89 -19.40
C PRO A 35 -33.61 5.42 -18.02
N ARG A 36 -34.60 5.82 -17.22
CA ARG A 36 -34.38 6.25 -15.83
C ARG A 36 -33.68 5.13 -15.08
N ILE A 37 -32.41 5.35 -14.73
CA ILE A 37 -31.62 4.41 -13.93
C ILE A 37 -32.37 4.17 -12.61
N GLY A 38 -32.40 2.93 -12.13
CA GLY A 38 -32.97 2.60 -10.82
C GLY A 38 -32.30 3.39 -9.71
N GLU A 39 -33.04 3.68 -8.64
CA GLU A 39 -32.68 4.75 -7.69
C GLU A 39 -31.40 4.45 -6.88
N GLU A 40 -31.08 3.19 -6.52
CA GLU A 40 -29.84 2.80 -5.82
C GLU A 40 -29.53 1.29 -6.03
N LEU A 41 -28.26 0.87 -5.86
CA LEU A 41 -27.87 -0.55 -5.73
C LEU A 41 -27.43 -0.83 -4.29
N ILE A 42 -28.00 -1.85 -3.64
CA ILE A 42 -27.76 -2.13 -2.22
C ILE A 42 -27.05 -3.46 -2.05
N PHE A 43 -25.92 -3.45 -1.34
CA PHE A 43 -25.25 -4.65 -0.84
C PHE A 43 -25.68 -4.88 0.61
N ARG A 44 -26.65 -5.76 0.81
CA ARG A 44 -27.21 -6.06 2.12
C ARG A 44 -26.31 -7.04 2.88
N PRO A 45 -25.74 -6.65 4.04
CA PRO A 45 -24.94 -7.53 4.87
C PRO A 45 -25.83 -8.42 5.74
N TYR A 46 -25.36 -9.65 5.97
CA TYR A 46 -25.86 -10.55 7.00
C TYR A 46 -24.69 -10.89 7.93
N PRO A 47 -24.32 -9.97 8.84
CA PRO A 47 -23.07 -10.07 9.58
C PRO A 47 -23.04 -11.29 10.50
N PRO A 48 -21.90 -12.02 10.60
CA PRO A 48 -21.78 -13.12 11.55
C PRO A 48 -21.76 -12.59 12.99
N PRO A 49 -21.97 -13.47 13.99
CA PRO A 49 -21.80 -13.11 15.40
C PRO A 49 -20.43 -12.47 15.64
N ARG A 50 -20.38 -11.40 16.44
CA ARG A 50 -19.16 -10.63 16.77
C ARG A 50 -18.57 -9.76 15.64
N MET A 51 -19.24 -9.67 14.49
CA MET A 51 -18.87 -8.68 13.46
C MET A 51 -18.98 -7.26 14.06
N PRO A 52 -17.90 -6.45 14.02
CA PRO A 52 -17.98 -5.05 14.39
C PRO A 52 -18.94 -4.27 13.51
N GLU A 53 -19.38 -3.10 13.98
CA GLU A 53 -20.16 -2.20 13.15
C GLU A 53 -19.40 -1.86 11.87
N MET A 54 -20.05 -2.08 10.73
CA MET A 54 -19.50 -1.71 9.43
C MET A 54 -19.58 -0.18 9.31
N THR A 55 -18.45 0.49 9.53
CA THR A 55 -18.39 1.96 9.53
C THR A 55 -17.78 2.53 8.25
N LEU A 56 -17.14 1.67 7.43
CA LEU A 56 -16.42 2.11 6.25
C LEU A 56 -16.54 1.09 5.11
N ALA A 57 -17.00 1.58 3.97
CA ALA A 57 -16.88 0.90 2.69
C ALA A 57 -16.29 1.87 1.66
N TYR A 58 -15.65 1.34 0.63
CA TYR A 58 -15.22 2.12 -0.54
C TYR A 58 -15.32 1.30 -1.82
N VAL A 59 -15.25 1.97 -2.97
CA VAL A 59 -15.19 1.32 -4.29
C VAL A 59 -13.82 1.44 -4.90
N THR A 60 -13.47 0.45 -5.71
CA THR A 60 -12.26 0.43 -6.55
C THR A 60 -12.64 0.23 -8.01
N ASP A 61 -11.80 0.72 -8.93
CA ASP A 61 -11.96 0.48 -10.36
C ASP A 61 -11.42 -0.90 -10.79
N GLU A 62 -11.33 -1.14 -12.10
CA GLU A 62 -10.79 -2.38 -12.67
C GLU A 62 -9.29 -2.58 -12.42
N ASN A 63 -8.55 -1.49 -12.21
CA ASN A 63 -7.16 -1.55 -11.78
C ASN A 63 -7.04 -1.74 -10.27
N GLU A 64 -8.16 -1.90 -9.54
CA GLU A 64 -8.25 -1.94 -8.09
C GLU A 64 -7.78 -0.67 -7.40
N ASP A 65 -7.80 0.47 -8.10
CA ASP A 65 -7.53 1.75 -7.46
C ASP A 65 -8.79 2.26 -6.78
N PRO A 66 -8.73 2.59 -5.48
CA PRO A 66 -9.81 3.28 -4.80
C PRO A 66 -10.01 4.67 -5.39
N PHE A 67 -11.25 5.13 -5.40
CA PHE A 67 -11.57 6.50 -5.78
C PHE A 67 -12.70 7.04 -4.91
N LYS A 68 -12.72 8.36 -4.73
CA LYS A 68 -13.78 9.04 -3.98
C LYS A 68 -15.11 8.88 -4.71
N SER A 69 -16.15 8.48 -3.97
CA SER A 69 -17.48 8.17 -4.52
C SER A 69 -18.58 8.58 -3.55
N GLY A 70 -19.83 8.57 -4.01
CA GLY A 70 -21.03 8.87 -3.21
C GLY A 70 -21.55 7.71 -2.37
N ILE A 71 -20.85 6.57 -2.29
CA ILE A 71 -21.37 5.40 -1.58
C ILE A 71 -21.53 5.67 -0.08
N GLN A 72 -22.51 5.01 0.53
CA GLN A 72 -22.84 5.20 1.95
C GLN A 72 -23.01 3.86 2.63
N VAL A 73 -22.56 3.77 3.88
CA VAL A 73 -22.96 2.67 4.76
C VAL A 73 -24.20 3.12 5.53
N LYS A 74 -25.35 2.49 5.24
CA LYS A 74 -26.64 2.73 5.90
C LYS A 74 -27.09 1.46 6.65
N GLN A 75 -28.21 1.55 7.37
CA GLN A 75 -28.75 0.42 8.15
C GLN A 75 -29.06 -0.81 7.27
N GLU A 76 -29.53 -0.59 6.05
CA GLU A 76 -29.87 -1.62 5.07
C GLU A 76 -28.67 -2.24 4.35
N GLY A 77 -27.49 -1.64 4.48
CA GLY A 77 -26.23 -2.11 3.88
C GLY A 77 -25.40 -1.01 3.21
N ILE A 78 -24.52 -1.43 2.30
CA ILE A 78 -23.71 -0.51 1.49
C ILE A 78 -24.58 -0.06 0.31
N VAL A 79 -24.90 1.23 0.27
CA VAL A 79 -25.68 1.85 -0.77
C VAL A 79 -24.74 2.48 -1.80
N VAL A 80 -24.83 1.98 -3.02
CA VAL A 80 -24.08 2.45 -4.17
C VAL A 80 -24.99 3.34 -5.02
N THR A 81 -24.52 4.55 -5.26
CA THR A 81 -25.27 5.61 -5.94
C THR A 81 -25.17 5.48 -7.48
N PRO A 82 -26.22 5.88 -8.24
CA PRO A 82 -26.24 5.72 -9.70
C PRO A 82 -25.16 6.46 -10.49
N ASP A 83 -24.46 7.44 -9.91
CA ASP A 83 -23.30 8.11 -10.53
C ASP A 83 -22.14 7.14 -10.79
N LEU A 84 -22.12 5.99 -10.13
CA LEU A 84 -21.16 4.92 -10.37
C LEU A 84 -21.56 3.98 -11.52
N ALA A 85 -22.78 4.10 -12.06
CA ALA A 85 -23.28 3.22 -13.12
C ALA A 85 -22.42 3.30 -14.40
N ASP A 86 -21.78 4.44 -14.66
CA ASP A 86 -20.94 4.67 -15.84
C ASP A 86 -19.52 4.10 -15.72
N ARG A 87 -19.21 3.42 -14.62
CA ARG A 87 -17.89 2.83 -14.36
C ARG A 87 -18.04 1.38 -13.93
N LYS A 88 -17.02 0.58 -14.23
CA LYS A 88 -16.83 -0.72 -13.57
C LYS A 88 -16.29 -0.49 -12.17
N PHE A 89 -16.86 -1.18 -11.18
CA PHE A 89 -16.38 -1.07 -9.81
C PHE A 89 -16.48 -2.37 -9.02
N ALA A 90 -15.68 -2.46 -7.97
CA ALA A 90 -15.79 -3.46 -6.91
C ALA A 90 -16.06 -2.75 -5.57
N VAL A 91 -16.78 -3.40 -4.66
CA VAL A 91 -17.11 -2.86 -3.32
C VAL A 91 -16.17 -3.49 -2.29
N ASN A 92 -15.58 -2.67 -1.44
CA ASN A 92 -14.59 -3.06 -0.45
C ASN A 92 -15.06 -2.64 0.95
N THR A 93 -14.97 -3.54 1.93
CA THR A 93 -15.17 -3.25 3.36
C THR A 93 -14.40 -4.26 4.20
N ARG A 94 -14.11 -3.93 5.46
CA ARG A 94 -13.67 -4.95 6.43
C ARG A 94 -14.83 -5.89 6.74
N TRP A 95 -14.53 -7.17 6.88
CA TRP A 95 -15.49 -8.22 7.18
C TRP A 95 -14.87 -9.27 8.10
N PHE A 96 -15.58 -9.63 9.17
CA PHE A 96 -15.10 -10.67 10.09
C PHE A 96 -15.52 -12.03 9.56
N VAL A 97 -14.54 -12.87 9.25
CA VAL A 97 -14.78 -14.26 8.85
C VAL A 97 -14.37 -15.14 10.02
N ASP A 98 -15.36 -15.78 10.65
CA ASP A 98 -15.11 -16.62 11.82
C ASP A 98 -14.19 -17.81 11.45
N GLY A 99 -13.14 -18.00 12.25
CA GLY A 99 -12.06 -18.95 11.96
C GLY A 99 -11.05 -18.49 10.92
N PHE A 100 -11.08 -17.21 10.50
CA PHE A 100 -10.06 -16.62 9.63
C PHE A 100 -9.59 -15.23 10.07
N GLY A 101 -10.48 -14.30 10.43
CA GLY A 101 -10.09 -12.98 10.96
C GLY A 101 -10.88 -11.81 10.40
N TYR A 102 -10.61 -10.61 10.93
CA TYR A 102 -11.25 -9.36 10.53
C TYR A 102 -10.44 -8.63 9.47
N VAL A 103 -10.65 -9.00 8.20
CA VAL A 103 -9.83 -8.60 7.05
C VAL A 103 -10.60 -7.73 6.06
N TRP A 104 -9.88 -6.97 5.25
CA TRP A 104 -10.46 -6.28 4.09
C TRP A 104 -10.83 -7.28 3.00
N LEU A 105 -12.07 -7.19 2.51
CA LEU A 105 -12.56 -8.01 1.40
C LEU A 105 -13.08 -7.13 0.27
N ALA A 106 -13.01 -7.67 -0.95
CA ALA A 106 -13.56 -7.06 -2.15
C ALA A 106 -14.65 -7.96 -2.75
N ALA A 107 -15.80 -7.38 -3.04
CA ALA A 107 -16.84 -7.95 -3.89
C ALA A 107 -16.66 -7.36 -5.30
N ASP A 108 -16.27 -8.18 -6.27
CA ASP A 108 -15.93 -7.78 -7.64
C ASP A 108 -16.77 -8.52 -8.70
N ASN A 109 -17.93 -9.06 -8.29
CA ASN A 109 -18.84 -9.83 -9.15
C ASN A 109 -18.13 -11.02 -9.83
N GLY A 110 -17.30 -11.75 -9.07
CA GLY A 110 -16.53 -12.87 -9.60
C GLY A 110 -15.43 -12.45 -10.59
N GLY A 111 -14.95 -11.21 -10.51
CA GLY A 111 -13.96 -10.60 -11.41
C GLY A 111 -14.54 -9.89 -12.62
N ASN A 112 -15.86 -9.80 -12.75
CA ASN A 112 -16.52 -9.09 -13.86
C ASN A 112 -16.80 -7.61 -13.57
N TYR A 113 -16.67 -7.22 -12.29
CA TYR A 113 -17.06 -5.93 -11.74
C TYR A 113 -18.57 -5.66 -11.86
N TYR A 114 -19.05 -4.71 -11.06
CA TYR A 114 -20.42 -4.19 -11.17
C TYR A 114 -20.47 -3.06 -12.17
N THR A 115 -21.61 -2.91 -12.84
CA THR A 115 -21.85 -1.97 -13.94
C THR A 115 -23.25 -1.37 -13.85
N ARG A 116 -23.59 -0.47 -14.78
CA ARG A 116 -24.96 0.04 -14.98
C ARG A 116 -26.03 -1.06 -15.02
N GLU A 117 -25.75 -2.23 -15.57
CA GLU A 117 -26.74 -3.31 -15.72
C GLU A 117 -27.22 -3.88 -14.38
N ASP A 118 -26.42 -3.71 -13.34
CA ASP A 118 -26.70 -4.12 -11.97
C ASP A 118 -27.61 -3.11 -11.25
N PHE A 119 -27.69 -1.86 -11.72
CA PHE A 119 -28.62 -0.85 -11.20
C PHE A 119 -30.03 -1.11 -11.74
N ARG A 120 -30.78 -1.97 -11.05
CA ARG A 120 -32.21 -2.20 -11.29
C ARG A 120 -33.00 -1.78 -10.06
N LYS A 121 -34.20 -1.21 -10.25
CA LYS A 121 -35.06 -0.76 -9.15
C LYS A 121 -35.27 -1.91 -8.14
N GLY A 122 -34.86 -1.70 -6.88
CA GLY A 122 -34.98 -2.70 -5.82
C GLY A 122 -33.94 -3.81 -5.85
N ASN A 123 -32.88 -3.71 -6.67
CA ASN A 123 -31.82 -4.71 -6.68
C ASN A 123 -31.04 -4.66 -5.37
N THR A 124 -31.15 -5.74 -4.61
CA THR A 124 -30.41 -5.95 -3.36
C THR A 124 -29.57 -7.21 -3.52
N LEU A 125 -28.26 -7.05 -3.43
CA LEU A 125 -27.30 -8.15 -3.46
C LEU A 125 -26.96 -8.57 -2.04
N ASN A 126 -26.79 -9.87 -1.81
CA ASN A 126 -26.32 -10.40 -0.54
C ASN A 126 -24.80 -10.21 -0.46
N LEU A 127 -24.32 -9.33 0.43
CA LEU A 127 -22.90 -8.97 0.50
C LEU A 127 -22.00 -10.18 0.82
N ASN A 128 -22.42 -11.06 1.73
CA ASN A 128 -21.69 -12.29 2.07
C ASN A 128 -21.50 -13.18 0.85
N LEU A 129 -22.58 -13.38 0.07
CA LEU A 129 -22.55 -14.17 -1.17
C LEU A 129 -21.61 -13.56 -2.20
N GLU A 130 -21.60 -12.22 -2.33
CA GLU A 130 -20.73 -11.55 -3.29
C GLU A 130 -19.25 -11.60 -2.89
N PHE A 131 -18.91 -11.59 -1.60
CA PHE A 131 -17.55 -11.87 -1.15
C PHE A 131 -17.13 -13.31 -1.46
N ALA A 132 -17.97 -14.29 -1.14
CA ALA A 132 -17.71 -15.70 -1.44
C ALA A 132 -17.53 -15.92 -2.95
N ARG A 133 -18.43 -15.37 -3.78
CA ARG A 133 -18.37 -15.43 -5.24
C ARG A 133 -17.04 -14.90 -5.78
N SER A 134 -16.65 -13.72 -5.30
CA SER A 134 -15.44 -13.02 -5.74
C SER A 134 -14.18 -13.82 -5.37
N ARG A 135 -14.09 -14.30 -4.12
CA ARG A 135 -12.93 -15.06 -3.64
C ARG A 135 -12.82 -16.44 -4.29
N VAL A 136 -13.92 -17.19 -4.41
CA VAL A 136 -13.93 -18.52 -5.06
C VAL A 136 -13.53 -18.40 -6.55
N ALA A 137 -14.11 -17.44 -7.28
CA ALA A 137 -13.77 -17.22 -8.68
C ALA A 137 -12.28 -16.83 -8.85
N ARG A 138 -11.74 -16.04 -7.92
CA ARG A 138 -10.32 -15.69 -7.90
C ARG A 138 -9.43 -16.91 -7.69
N ASN A 139 -9.68 -17.72 -6.67
CA ASN A 139 -8.90 -18.91 -6.39
C ASN A 139 -8.86 -19.85 -7.60
N ARG A 140 -10.00 -20.07 -8.25
CA ARG A 140 -10.08 -20.88 -9.48
C ARG A 140 -9.15 -20.37 -10.57
N ARG A 141 -9.15 -19.05 -10.84
CA ARG A 141 -8.29 -18.43 -11.85
C ARG A 141 -6.80 -18.55 -11.49
N VAL A 142 -6.44 -18.23 -10.25
CA VAL A 142 -5.05 -18.27 -9.77
C VAL A 142 -4.51 -19.70 -9.78
N MET A 143 -5.25 -20.65 -9.23
CA MET A 143 -4.88 -22.06 -9.21
C MET A 143 -4.71 -22.61 -10.63
N ALA A 144 -5.64 -22.31 -11.55
CA ALA A 144 -5.53 -22.74 -12.94
C ALA A 144 -4.32 -22.11 -13.66
N ARG A 145 -3.99 -20.85 -13.36
CA ARG A 145 -2.77 -20.19 -13.88
C ARG A 145 -1.52 -20.92 -13.39
N TYR A 146 -1.40 -21.17 -12.09
CA TYR A 146 -0.23 -21.84 -11.51
C TYR A 146 -0.10 -23.31 -11.95
N GLN A 147 -1.21 -24.03 -12.18
CA GLN A 147 -1.17 -25.37 -12.77
C GLN A 147 -0.64 -25.36 -14.20
N LYS A 148 -0.95 -24.33 -15.00
CA LYS A 148 -0.35 -24.15 -16.33
C LYS A 148 1.16 -23.87 -16.24
N GLU A 149 1.61 -23.26 -15.16
CA GLU A 149 3.02 -23.08 -14.79
C GLU A 149 3.62 -24.31 -14.09
N GLN A 150 2.94 -25.46 -14.14
CA GLN A 150 3.39 -26.77 -13.65
C GLN A 150 3.46 -26.90 -12.11
N THR A 151 2.85 -25.98 -11.35
CA THR A 151 2.71 -26.14 -9.90
C THR A 151 1.67 -27.21 -9.58
N SER A 152 2.09 -28.19 -8.78
CA SER A 152 1.19 -29.23 -8.24
C SER A 152 0.76 -28.86 -6.83
N PHE A 153 -0.56 -28.89 -6.60
CA PHE A 153 -1.15 -28.57 -5.30
C PHE A 153 -1.42 -29.82 -4.48
N SER A 154 -1.37 -29.67 -3.16
CA SER A 154 -1.71 -30.71 -2.21
C SER A 154 -3.19 -31.11 -2.32
N ARG A 155 -3.51 -32.32 -1.82
CA ARG A 155 -4.91 -32.77 -1.70
C ARG A 155 -5.72 -31.85 -0.80
N GLU A 156 -5.09 -31.24 0.19
CA GLU A 156 -5.75 -30.32 1.12
C GLU A 156 -6.24 -29.05 0.40
N VAL A 157 -5.39 -28.45 -0.45
CA VAL A 157 -5.79 -27.31 -1.30
C VAL A 157 -6.92 -27.74 -2.23
N GLY A 158 -6.78 -28.88 -2.91
CA GLY A 158 -7.82 -29.41 -3.80
C GLY A 158 -9.18 -29.59 -3.10
N HIS A 159 -9.20 -30.22 -1.92
CA HIS A 159 -10.42 -30.39 -1.13
C HIS A 159 -11.01 -29.06 -0.66
N SER A 160 -10.18 -28.13 -0.18
CA SER A 160 -10.64 -26.82 0.32
C SER A 160 -11.27 -25.97 -0.78
N VAL A 161 -10.67 -25.98 -1.99
CA VAL A 161 -11.22 -25.32 -3.17
C VAL A 161 -12.56 -25.94 -3.55
N ALA A 162 -12.62 -27.26 -3.72
CA ALA A 162 -13.86 -27.96 -4.09
C ALA A 162 -14.99 -27.72 -3.09
N LEU A 163 -14.70 -27.79 -1.78
CA LEU A 163 -15.67 -27.51 -0.73
C LEU A 163 -16.18 -26.06 -0.78
N SER A 164 -15.30 -25.09 -1.02
CA SER A 164 -15.72 -23.69 -1.17
C SER A 164 -16.62 -23.46 -2.38
N GLU A 165 -16.41 -24.20 -3.47
CA GLU A 165 -17.25 -24.15 -4.67
C GLU A 165 -18.62 -24.78 -4.45
N GLU A 166 -18.68 -25.94 -3.79
CA GLU A 166 -19.92 -26.63 -3.43
C GLU A 166 -20.77 -25.76 -2.49
N LEU A 167 -20.18 -25.21 -1.44
CA LEU A 167 -20.87 -24.32 -0.50
C LEU A 167 -21.36 -23.03 -1.18
N LEU A 168 -20.60 -22.47 -2.12
CA LEU A 168 -21.03 -21.31 -2.89
C LEU A 168 -22.21 -21.66 -3.82
N HIS A 169 -22.18 -22.85 -4.43
CA HIS A 169 -23.29 -23.34 -5.24
C HIS A 169 -24.57 -23.45 -4.39
N ASP A 170 -24.48 -24.08 -3.22
CA ASP A 170 -25.60 -24.20 -2.28
C ASP A 170 -26.09 -22.85 -1.77
N ALA A 171 -25.19 -21.90 -1.50
CA ALA A 171 -25.54 -20.53 -1.12
C ALA A 171 -26.33 -19.82 -2.24
N THR A 172 -25.93 -20.02 -3.49
CA THR A 172 -26.56 -19.42 -4.67
C THR A 172 -27.95 -20.00 -4.92
N THR A 173 -28.13 -21.31 -4.76
CA THR A 173 -29.45 -21.97 -4.95
C THR A 173 -30.46 -21.60 -3.85
N LYS A 174 -29.99 -21.23 -2.65
CA LYS A 174 -30.82 -20.74 -1.54
C LYS A 174 -31.00 -19.21 -1.51
N SER A 175 -30.67 -18.50 -2.60
CA SER A 175 -30.69 -17.02 -2.65
C SER A 175 -32.02 -16.36 -2.28
N SER A 176 -33.15 -17.07 -2.37
CA SER A 176 -34.46 -16.60 -1.91
C SER A 176 -34.60 -16.49 -0.39
N SER A 177 -33.71 -17.12 0.39
CA SER A 177 -33.63 -17.03 1.85
C SER A 177 -32.33 -16.32 2.25
N GLY A 178 -32.36 -14.98 2.30
CA GLY A 178 -31.17 -14.13 2.45
C GLY A 178 -30.20 -14.56 3.57
N GLU A 179 -30.71 -14.86 4.78
CA GLU A 179 -29.87 -15.34 5.89
C GLU A 179 -29.31 -16.75 5.69
N ALA A 180 -30.08 -17.67 5.12
CA ALA A 180 -29.62 -19.02 4.88
C ALA A 180 -28.54 -19.06 3.78
N ALA A 181 -28.72 -18.26 2.73
CA ALA A 181 -27.71 -18.03 1.71
C ALA A 181 -26.44 -17.41 2.30
N ALA A 182 -26.59 -16.39 3.16
CA ALA A 182 -25.45 -15.74 3.81
C ALA A 182 -24.63 -16.70 4.68
N ARG A 183 -25.27 -17.54 5.49
CA ARG A 183 -24.56 -18.53 6.33
C ARG A 183 -23.71 -19.49 5.51
N LEU A 184 -24.25 -20.01 4.40
CA LEU A 184 -23.50 -20.89 3.50
C LEU A 184 -22.38 -20.13 2.79
N ALA A 185 -22.64 -18.90 2.37
CA ALA A 185 -21.64 -18.03 1.77
C ALA A 185 -20.47 -17.73 2.73
N ASP A 186 -20.73 -17.53 4.02
CA ASP A 186 -19.67 -17.33 5.02
C ASP A 186 -18.80 -18.59 5.16
N PHE A 187 -19.39 -19.79 5.15
CA PHE A 187 -18.62 -21.03 5.13
C PHE A 187 -17.80 -21.17 3.84
N ALA A 188 -18.41 -20.89 2.68
CA ALA A 188 -17.71 -20.89 1.40
C ALA A 188 -16.51 -19.92 1.41
N LEU A 189 -16.74 -18.69 1.88
CA LEU A 189 -15.73 -17.65 2.00
C LEU A 189 -14.59 -18.05 2.94
N LYS A 190 -14.89 -18.61 4.11
CA LYS A 190 -13.87 -19.11 5.04
C LYS A 190 -12.96 -20.14 4.38
N HIS A 191 -13.54 -21.16 3.75
CA HIS A 191 -12.76 -22.19 3.06
C HIS A 191 -11.99 -21.62 1.85
N ALA A 192 -12.57 -20.67 1.13
CA ALA A 192 -11.91 -19.99 0.02
C ALA A 192 -10.73 -19.13 0.49
N LEU A 193 -10.83 -18.42 1.62
CA LEU A 193 -9.71 -17.62 2.16
C LEU A 193 -8.54 -18.51 2.58
N TRP A 194 -8.80 -19.56 3.35
CA TRP A 194 -7.78 -20.55 3.72
C TRP A 194 -7.15 -21.23 2.50
N ALA A 195 -7.97 -21.61 1.50
CA ALA A 195 -7.46 -22.18 0.27
C ALA A 195 -6.59 -21.18 -0.52
N GLY A 196 -7.00 -19.90 -0.57
CA GLY A 196 -6.28 -18.84 -1.26
C GLY A 196 -4.87 -18.64 -0.71
N GLU A 197 -4.73 -18.53 0.62
CA GLU A 197 -3.40 -18.42 1.24
C GLU A 197 -2.52 -19.65 0.98
N LYS A 198 -3.09 -20.86 1.05
CA LYS A 198 -2.35 -22.09 0.76
C LYS A 198 -1.94 -22.22 -0.70
N ILE A 199 -2.77 -21.77 -1.65
CA ILE A 199 -2.42 -21.73 -3.08
C ILE A 199 -1.16 -20.88 -3.29
N GLU A 200 -1.09 -19.68 -2.69
CA GLU A 200 0.08 -18.81 -2.83
C GLU A 200 1.33 -19.37 -2.14
N LEU A 201 1.17 -19.95 -0.94
CA LEU A 201 2.28 -20.55 -0.20
C LEU A 201 2.85 -21.77 -0.90
N GLU A 202 2.00 -22.70 -1.35
CA GLU A 202 2.46 -23.89 -2.08
C GLU A 202 3.10 -23.50 -3.41
N LYS A 203 2.58 -22.46 -4.11
CA LYS A 203 3.23 -21.89 -5.29
C LYS A 203 4.61 -21.32 -4.96
N ALA A 204 4.73 -20.51 -3.91
CA ALA A 204 6.00 -19.90 -3.53
C ALA A 204 7.05 -20.95 -3.17
N GLN A 205 6.68 -21.95 -2.38
CA GLN A 205 7.56 -23.06 -2.01
C GLN A 205 7.99 -23.89 -3.24
N ASP A 206 7.06 -24.14 -4.16
CA ASP A 206 7.33 -24.84 -5.40
C ASP A 206 8.28 -24.07 -6.34
N GLU A 207 8.11 -22.76 -6.45
CA GLU A 207 9.03 -21.89 -7.19
C GLU A 207 10.43 -21.90 -6.57
N ILE A 208 10.55 -21.74 -5.25
CA ILE A 208 11.86 -21.77 -4.57
C ILE A 208 12.57 -23.11 -4.79
N ARG A 209 11.82 -24.22 -4.76
CA ARG A 209 12.36 -25.57 -4.93
C ARG A 209 12.81 -25.84 -6.38
N ARG A 210 11.99 -25.45 -7.37
CA ARG A 210 12.25 -25.72 -8.80
C ARG A 210 13.22 -24.71 -9.41
N HIS A 211 13.22 -23.47 -8.90
CA HIS A 211 14.03 -22.37 -9.39
C HIS A 211 14.72 -21.63 -8.23
N PRO A 212 15.72 -22.26 -7.57
CA PRO A 212 16.49 -21.58 -6.54
C PRO A 212 17.04 -20.24 -7.06
N ARG A 213 16.88 -19.18 -6.26
CA ARG A 213 17.36 -17.85 -6.62
C ARG A 213 18.88 -17.84 -6.55
N HIS A 214 19.54 -17.42 -7.63
CA HIS A 214 21.00 -17.22 -7.69
C HIS A 214 21.40 -15.75 -7.84
N ASP A 215 20.44 -14.88 -8.12
CA ASP A 215 20.64 -13.43 -8.12
C ASP A 215 20.80 -12.89 -6.69
N ALA A 216 21.27 -11.64 -6.60
CA ALA A 216 21.38 -10.94 -5.32
C ALA A 216 19.99 -10.61 -4.78
N VAL A 217 19.72 -11.09 -3.56
CA VAL A 217 18.55 -10.71 -2.76
C VAL A 217 19.06 -10.27 -1.40
N HIS A 218 18.65 -9.09 -0.97
CA HIS A 218 19.06 -8.48 0.28
C HIS A 218 17.99 -8.67 1.35
N PHE A 219 18.44 -9.00 2.56
CA PHE A 219 17.59 -9.13 3.73
C PHE A 219 18.09 -8.12 4.76
N GLY A 220 17.21 -7.23 5.18
CA GLY A 220 17.63 -6.11 6.00
C GLY A 220 16.68 -5.70 7.09
N CYS A 221 17.12 -4.68 7.82
CA CYS A 221 16.40 -4.08 8.92
C CYS A 221 16.81 -2.62 9.12
N GLU A 222 15.92 -1.83 9.70
CA GLU A 222 16.22 -0.44 10.05
C GLU A 222 17.18 -0.38 11.24
N THR A 223 18.18 0.50 11.15
CA THR A 223 19.20 0.66 12.20
C THR A 223 18.85 1.71 13.25
N ARG A 224 17.74 2.42 13.12
CA ARG A 224 17.28 3.45 14.07
C ARG A 224 17.52 3.05 15.54
N GLN A 225 17.11 1.85 15.94
CA GLN A 225 17.23 1.36 17.32
C GLN A 225 18.67 1.15 17.81
N TYR A 226 19.66 1.07 16.91
CA TYR A 226 21.08 0.87 17.21
C TYR A 226 21.62 1.87 18.21
N VAL A 227 21.22 3.13 18.11
CA VAL A 227 21.78 4.21 18.95
C VAL A 227 21.31 4.14 20.40
N TRP A 228 20.30 3.31 20.69
CA TRP A 228 19.88 3.00 22.04
C TRP A 228 20.16 1.54 22.42
N ALA A 229 20.96 0.82 21.64
CA ALA A 229 21.37 -0.54 21.98
C ALA A 229 22.04 -0.54 23.37
N LYS A 230 21.40 -1.20 24.34
CA LYS A 230 21.89 -1.31 25.73
C LYS A 230 22.85 -2.49 25.93
N HIS A 231 22.90 -3.41 24.97
CA HIS A 231 23.62 -4.66 25.04
C HIS A 231 24.44 -4.89 23.76
N GLU A 232 25.66 -5.39 23.91
CA GLU A 232 26.50 -5.84 22.77
C GLU A 232 25.80 -6.92 21.94
N GLU A 233 24.89 -7.66 22.55
CA GLU A 233 24.09 -8.69 21.91
C GLU A 233 23.18 -8.14 20.81
N PHE A 234 22.79 -6.86 20.86
CA PHE A 234 22.01 -6.22 19.80
C PHE A 234 22.80 -6.27 18.49
N THR A 235 24.05 -5.82 18.50
CA THR A 235 24.87 -5.72 17.29
C THR A 235 25.32 -7.09 16.81
N LYS A 236 25.64 -8.01 17.73
CA LYS A 236 25.95 -9.41 17.39
C LYS A 236 24.79 -10.11 16.69
N ARG A 237 23.57 -10.01 17.22
CA ARG A 237 22.39 -10.66 16.62
C ARG A 237 21.95 -9.99 15.31
N PHE A 238 22.18 -8.69 15.17
CA PHE A 238 21.82 -7.98 13.94
C PHE A 238 22.57 -8.56 12.73
N VAL A 239 23.88 -8.77 12.87
CA VAL A 239 24.73 -9.30 11.79
C VAL A 239 24.54 -10.80 11.55
N GLU A 240 23.82 -11.52 12.42
CA GLU A 240 23.45 -12.94 12.17
C GLU A 240 22.40 -13.09 11.06
N LEU A 241 21.58 -12.05 10.81
CA LEU A 241 20.44 -12.13 9.90
C LEU A 241 20.56 -11.22 8.68
N PHE A 242 21.19 -10.06 8.81
CA PHE A 242 21.05 -8.99 7.84
C PHE A 242 22.34 -8.70 7.06
N ASN A 243 22.21 -8.66 5.74
CA ASN A 243 23.26 -8.26 4.80
C ASN A 243 22.98 -6.89 4.15
N CYS A 244 21.84 -6.28 4.48
CA CYS A 244 21.48 -4.91 4.15
C CYS A 244 20.88 -4.23 5.38
N ALA A 245 21.01 -2.92 5.48
CA ALA A 245 20.35 -2.16 6.52
C ALA A 245 20.05 -0.74 6.06
N THR A 246 19.01 -0.16 6.65
CA THR A 246 18.63 1.21 6.37
C THR A 246 19.11 2.15 7.48
N VAL A 247 19.61 3.32 7.09
CA VAL A 247 19.96 4.43 7.99
C VAL A 247 19.00 5.58 7.77
N THR A 248 18.24 5.92 8.81
CA THR A 248 17.25 7.00 8.76
C THR A 248 17.87 8.40 8.84
N HIS A 249 17.52 9.31 7.94
CA HIS A 249 17.94 10.73 7.84
C HIS A 249 16.77 11.72 7.90
N TYR A 250 15.74 11.43 8.72
CA TYR A 250 14.63 12.38 8.90
C TYR A 250 15.12 13.75 9.34
N VAL A 251 14.80 14.77 8.53
CA VAL A 251 15.10 16.19 8.80
C VAL A 251 14.62 16.57 10.21
N TRP A 252 13.40 16.14 10.58
CA TRP A 252 12.86 16.28 11.92
C TRP A 252 12.39 14.95 12.49
N ASP A 253 12.65 14.71 13.78
CA ASP A 253 12.26 13.50 14.50
C ASP A 253 11.91 13.84 15.96
N THR A 254 10.98 13.11 16.59
CA THR A 254 10.69 13.18 18.03
C THR A 254 11.57 12.28 18.88
N TRP A 255 12.20 11.28 18.27
CA TRP A 255 12.93 10.22 18.96
C TRP A 255 14.42 10.54 19.12
N TYR A 256 14.99 11.37 18.26
CA TYR A 256 16.42 11.69 18.19
C TYR A 256 16.70 13.18 18.10
N GLU A 257 17.97 13.53 18.21
CA GLU A 257 18.45 14.82 17.74
C GLU A 257 18.11 15.00 16.26
N LEU A 258 17.63 16.19 15.90
CA LEU A 258 17.24 16.51 14.54
C LEU A 258 18.46 16.37 13.62
N PHE A 259 18.27 15.74 12.46
CA PHE A 259 19.36 15.57 11.50
C PHE A 259 19.72 16.90 10.83
N GLU A 260 18.73 17.75 10.54
CA GLU A 260 18.94 19.09 9.97
C GLU A 260 18.12 20.12 10.77
N PRO A 261 18.58 20.51 11.98
CA PRO A 261 17.87 21.46 12.84
C PRO A 261 17.62 22.82 12.18
N ARG A 262 18.50 23.22 11.26
CA ARG A 262 18.37 24.41 10.41
C ARG A 262 18.83 24.05 9.01
N GLU A 263 18.23 24.69 8.00
CA GLU A 263 18.57 24.47 6.60
C GLU A 263 20.09 24.56 6.35
N GLY A 264 20.65 23.50 5.77
CA GLY A 264 22.07 23.33 5.48
C GLY A 264 22.98 23.07 6.68
N GLN A 265 22.43 22.89 7.88
CA GLN A 265 23.19 22.55 9.10
C GLN A 265 22.89 21.12 9.52
N TYR A 266 23.76 20.19 9.14
CA TYR A 266 23.57 18.75 9.36
C TYR A 266 24.27 18.24 10.62
N ASN A 267 23.58 17.36 11.34
CA ASN A 267 24.07 16.61 12.47
C ASN A 267 24.50 15.20 12.03
N TRP A 268 25.66 15.10 11.39
CA TRP A 268 26.19 13.84 10.84
C TRP A 268 26.55 12.79 11.90
N GLY A 269 27.01 13.21 13.08
CA GLY A 269 27.78 12.37 14.03
C GLY A 269 27.23 10.96 14.25
N ILE A 270 26.02 10.83 14.81
CA ILE A 270 25.43 9.50 15.09
C ILE A 270 25.17 8.71 13.80
N LYS A 271 24.80 9.38 12.70
CA LYS A 271 24.52 8.71 11.42
C LYS A 271 25.80 8.17 10.79
N ASP A 272 26.90 8.91 10.86
CA ASP A 272 28.21 8.47 10.41
C ASP A 272 28.71 7.27 11.23
N ASN A 273 28.45 7.25 12.54
CA ASN A 273 28.80 6.10 13.37
C ASN A 273 28.06 4.83 12.94
N ILE A 274 26.76 4.94 12.63
CA ILE A 274 25.98 3.80 12.13
C ILE A 274 26.49 3.36 10.75
N VAL A 275 26.70 4.31 9.83
CA VAL A 275 27.19 4.02 8.48
C VAL A 275 28.55 3.33 8.52
N ASN A 276 29.47 3.81 9.35
CA ASN A 276 30.79 3.19 9.50
C ASN A 276 30.68 1.80 10.12
N TRP A 277 29.85 1.60 11.15
CA TRP A 277 29.62 0.29 11.75
C TRP A 277 29.06 -0.71 10.72
N LEU A 278 28.07 -0.32 9.92
CA LEU A 278 27.52 -1.15 8.85
C LEU A 278 28.60 -1.52 7.81
N ALA A 279 29.38 -0.53 7.37
CA ALA A 279 30.45 -0.74 6.41
C ALA A 279 31.55 -1.67 6.93
N GLU A 280 31.94 -1.53 8.21
CA GLU A 280 32.92 -2.41 8.87
C GLU A 280 32.44 -3.86 8.97
N ASN A 281 31.12 -4.09 9.01
CA ASN A 281 30.50 -5.42 9.01
C ASN A 281 30.10 -5.92 7.61
N GLY A 282 30.48 -5.21 6.55
CA GLY A 282 30.16 -5.61 5.18
C GLY A 282 28.67 -5.54 4.83
N ILE A 283 27.87 -4.79 5.61
CA ILE A 283 26.43 -4.66 5.40
C ILE A 283 26.17 -3.57 4.36
N ARG A 284 25.37 -3.89 3.33
CA ARG A 284 24.94 -2.93 2.31
C ARG A 284 24.04 -1.87 2.94
N ILE A 285 24.24 -0.60 2.58
CA ILE A 285 23.56 0.52 3.23
C ILE A 285 22.58 1.20 2.28
N GLU A 286 21.34 1.32 2.73
CA GLU A 286 20.29 2.16 2.15
C GLU A 286 20.13 3.43 3.00
N GLY A 287 20.21 4.60 2.39
CA GLY A 287 19.87 5.87 3.04
C GLY A 287 18.38 6.17 2.89
N ARG A 288 17.71 6.53 3.99
CA ARG A 288 16.26 6.76 4.01
C ARG A 288 15.82 7.98 4.82
N PRO A 289 14.98 8.85 4.27
CA PRO A 289 14.88 9.28 2.88
C PRO A 289 15.66 10.57 2.67
N LEU A 290 15.92 10.92 1.40
CA LEU A 290 16.31 12.28 1.05
C LEU A 290 15.15 13.25 1.31
N PHE A 291 13.92 12.85 0.97
CA PHE A 291 12.73 13.68 1.21
C PHE A 291 11.54 12.86 1.70
N TRP A 292 10.90 13.36 2.77
CA TRP A 292 9.60 12.91 3.23
C TRP A 292 8.78 14.14 3.63
N PHE A 293 7.89 14.59 2.73
CA PHE A 293 7.08 15.81 2.92
C PHE A 293 5.82 15.53 3.78
N HIS A 294 6.00 14.74 4.84
CA HIS A 294 4.95 14.37 5.76
C HIS A 294 4.91 15.34 6.96
N PRO A 295 3.71 15.72 7.45
CA PRO A 295 3.57 16.71 8.53
C PRO A 295 4.33 16.44 9.83
N VAL A 296 4.76 15.20 10.07
CA VAL A 296 5.47 14.79 11.29
C VAL A 296 6.99 14.87 11.20
N VAL A 297 7.57 15.04 10.01
CA VAL A 297 9.04 15.08 9.83
C VAL A 297 9.52 16.30 9.05
N THR A 298 8.59 17.08 8.49
CA THR A 298 8.91 18.36 7.85
C THR A 298 8.96 19.45 8.92
N PRO A 299 10.07 20.18 9.13
CA PRO A 299 10.13 21.32 10.04
C PRO A 299 9.46 22.57 9.45
N ASP A 300 9.13 23.56 10.28
CA ASP A 300 8.36 24.74 9.86
C ASP A 300 9.06 25.59 8.79
N TRP A 301 10.39 25.69 8.83
CA TRP A 301 11.14 26.41 7.79
C TRP A 301 11.05 25.73 6.42
N LEU A 302 10.87 24.40 6.39
CA LEU A 302 10.69 23.64 5.16
C LEU A 302 9.24 23.73 4.69
N LYS A 303 8.25 23.59 5.59
CA LYS A 303 6.81 23.69 5.28
C LYS A 303 6.43 24.99 4.55
N ASN A 304 7.07 26.09 4.91
CA ASN A 304 6.72 27.43 4.42
C ASN A 304 7.42 27.81 3.10
N LYS A 305 8.21 26.91 2.50
CA LYS A 305 8.86 27.17 1.21
C LYS A 305 7.85 27.22 0.07
N THR A 306 8.07 28.16 -0.84
CA THR A 306 7.48 28.13 -2.18
C THR A 306 8.06 26.97 -3.00
N LEU A 307 7.42 26.61 -4.12
CA LEU A 307 7.90 25.55 -5.01
C LEU A 307 9.36 25.80 -5.48
N ASP A 308 9.71 27.04 -5.85
CA ASP A 308 11.06 27.36 -6.32
C ASP A 308 12.11 27.31 -5.20
N GLU A 309 11.76 27.73 -3.98
CA GLU A 309 12.63 27.57 -2.81
C GLU A 309 12.81 26.10 -2.44
N LEU A 310 11.74 25.30 -2.57
CA LEU A 310 11.80 23.88 -2.30
C LEU A 310 12.67 23.15 -3.32
N LYS A 311 12.60 23.49 -4.61
CA LYS A 311 13.48 22.92 -5.64
C LYS A 311 14.96 23.18 -5.35
N LYS A 312 15.31 24.41 -4.96
CA LYS A 312 16.69 24.76 -4.54
C LYS A 312 17.13 23.96 -3.31
N TYR A 313 16.23 23.77 -2.35
CA TYR A 313 16.50 22.93 -1.19
C TYR A 313 16.71 21.47 -1.59
N VAL A 314 15.87 20.93 -2.48
CA VAL A 314 15.98 19.56 -3.00
C VAL A 314 17.34 19.35 -3.66
N GLU A 315 17.74 20.23 -4.58
CA GLU A 315 19.06 20.17 -5.24
C GLU A 315 20.20 20.14 -4.23
N LYS A 316 20.19 21.11 -3.29
CA LYS A 316 21.27 21.26 -2.31
C LYS A 316 21.33 20.09 -1.33
N HIS A 317 20.19 19.72 -0.74
CA HIS A 317 20.11 18.66 0.27
C HIS A 317 20.49 17.30 -0.34
N THR A 318 20.00 16.98 -1.55
CA THR A 318 20.42 15.78 -2.26
C THR A 318 21.92 15.79 -2.54
N HIS A 319 22.46 16.89 -3.05
CA HIS A 319 23.90 16.99 -3.30
C HIS A 319 24.72 16.75 -2.02
N ASP A 320 24.34 17.39 -0.91
CA ASP A 320 25.09 17.30 0.35
C ASP A 320 25.10 15.88 0.92
N LEU A 321 23.93 15.22 1.02
CA LEU A 321 23.84 13.86 1.57
C LEU A 321 24.52 12.82 0.67
N VAL A 322 24.24 12.86 -0.63
CA VAL A 322 24.80 11.89 -1.58
C VAL A 322 26.31 12.08 -1.70
N SER A 323 26.82 13.31 -1.68
CA SER A 323 28.28 13.57 -1.71
C SER A 323 28.97 13.18 -0.41
N HIS A 324 28.35 13.45 0.75
CA HIS A 324 28.95 13.18 2.06
C HIS A 324 29.20 11.68 2.26
N TYR A 325 28.22 10.84 1.90
CA TYR A 325 28.34 9.40 2.05
C TYR A 325 29.06 8.71 0.89
N GLY A 326 29.03 9.29 -0.31
CA GLY A 326 29.68 8.73 -1.50
C GLY A 326 29.24 7.29 -1.73
N ASP A 327 30.21 6.40 -1.98
CA ASP A 327 29.94 4.98 -2.27
C ASP A 327 29.65 4.13 -1.03
N LYS A 328 29.69 4.69 0.20
CA LYS A 328 29.31 3.94 1.41
C LYS A 328 27.81 3.65 1.45
N VAL A 329 26.99 4.57 0.94
CA VAL A 329 25.53 4.39 0.82
C VAL A 329 25.23 4.03 -0.61
N ALA A 330 24.83 2.78 -0.84
CA ALA A 330 24.67 2.24 -2.18
C ALA A 330 23.31 2.62 -2.82
N GLU A 331 22.33 2.97 -1.99
CA GLU A 331 20.95 3.16 -2.40
C GLU A 331 20.33 4.28 -1.59
N TRP A 332 19.50 5.10 -2.21
CA TRP A 332 18.77 6.18 -1.55
C TRP A 332 17.28 6.09 -1.85
N GLU A 333 16.49 6.12 -0.80
CA GLU A 333 15.08 6.50 -0.89
C GLU A 333 14.99 7.98 -1.21
N VAL A 334 14.83 8.28 -2.50
CA VAL A 334 14.84 9.65 -3.02
C VAL A 334 13.63 10.41 -2.51
N VAL A 335 12.45 9.78 -2.55
CA VAL A 335 11.24 10.33 -1.95
C VAL A 335 10.48 9.24 -1.22
N ASN A 336 9.89 9.61 -0.08
CA ASN A 336 8.99 8.76 0.69
C ASN A 336 7.54 9.25 0.59
N GLU A 337 6.62 8.34 0.26
CA GLU A 337 5.16 8.50 0.37
C GLU A 337 4.56 9.70 -0.41
N TYR A 338 5.26 10.19 -1.43
CA TYR A 338 4.87 11.44 -2.11
C TYR A 338 3.71 11.29 -3.12
N HIS A 339 3.05 10.13 -3.13
CA HIS A 339 1.87 9.78 -3.94
C HIS A 339 0.57 10.49 -3.49
N ASP A 340 0.68 11.74 -3.06
CA ASP A 340 -0.32 12.57 -2.39
C ASP A 340 -0.51 12.32 -0.88
N TRP A 341 -0.03 11.20 -0.32
CA TRP A 341 -0.16 10.92 1.11
C TRP A 341 0.69 11.86 1.97
N ALA A 342 2.01 11.87 1.75
CA ALA A 342 2.95 12.79 2.40
C ALA A 342 3.14 14.06 1.58
N ASN A 343 2.08 14.85 1.39
CA ASN A 343 2.10 16.06 0.57
C ASN A 343 1.69 17.31 1.37
N ILE A 344 2.49 17.68 2.37
CA ILE A 344 2.18 18.85 3.23
C ILE A 344 2.08 20.17 2.45
N HIS A 345 2.75 20.28 1.31
CA HIS A 345 2.72 21.47 0.46
C HIS A 345 1.48 21.53 -0.45
N ASN A 346 0.62 20.51 -0.45
CA ASN A 346 -0.55 20.40 -1.30
C ASN A 346 -0.22 20.57 -2.81
N HIS A 347 0.93 20.05 -3.24
CA HIS A 347 1.36 20.10 -4.63
C HIS A 347 0.42 19.33 -5.56
N THR A 348 0.33 19.79 -6.81
CA THR A 348 -0.37 19.06 -7.88
C THR A 348 0.42 17.83 -8.33
N PRO A 349 -0.18 16.87 -9.04
CA PRO A 349 0.53 15.74 -9.63
C PRO A 349 1.75 16.15 -10.49
N GLU A 350 1.63 17.25 -11.24
CA GLU A 350 2.70 17.78 -12.09
C GLU A 350 3.86 18.33 -11.27
N GLN A 351 3.56 19.10 -10.21
CA GLN A 351 4.58 19.63 -9.30
C GLN A 351 5.29 18.53 -8.51
N ILE A 352 4.54 17.50 -8.08
CA ILE A 352 5.14 16.31 -7.46
C ILE A 352 6.09 15.64 -8.46
N THR A 353 5.66 15.44 -9.69
CA THR A 353 6.50 14.82 -10.74
C THR A 353 7.75 15.65 -11.03
N GLU A 354 7.64 16.98 -11.08
CA GLU A 354 8.77 17.92 -11.24
C GLU A 354 9.80 17.76 -10.11
N ILE A 355 9.34 17.72 -8.85
CA ILE A 355 10.21 17.57 -7.67
C ILE A 355 10.88 16.20 -7.64
N VAL A 356 10.12 15.12 -7.91
CA VAL A 356 10.67 13.75 -7.91
C VAL A 356 11.74 13.61 -9.01
N ARG A 357 11.48 14.14 -10.21
CA ARG A 357 12.47 14.19 -11.29
C ARG A 357 13.73 14.91 -10.85
N LEU A 358 13.58 16.12 -10.31
CA LEU A 358 14.70 16.93 -9.86
C LEU A 358 15.57 16.18 -8.84
N ALA A 359 14.93 15.53 -7.86
CA ALA A 359 15.64 14.75 -6.86
C ALA A 359 16.38 13.56 -7.47
N CYS A 360 15.76 12.81 -8.38
CA CYS A 360 16.39 11.68 -9.09
C CYS A 360 17.57 12.13 -9.96
N ASP A 361 17.39 13.19 -10.76
CA ASP A 361 18.40 13.75 -11.64
C ASP A 361 19.60 14.27 -10.82
N GLN A 362 19.34 14.95 -9.70
CA GLN A 362 20.38 15.42 -8.80
C GLN A 362 21.12 14.26 -8.13
N THR A 363 20.43 13.21 -7.66
CA THR A 363 21.08 12.01 -7.12
C THR A 363 22.01 11.41 -8.15
N LYS A 364 21.56 11.23 -9.40
CA LYS A 364 22.36 10.68 -10.50
C LYS A 364 23.56 11.57 -10.85
N ALA A 365 23.38 12.88 -10.87
CA ALA A 365 24.44 13.85 -11.17
C ALA A 365 25.51 13.87 -10.08
N THR A 366 25.11 13.72 -8.80
CA THR A 366 26.04 13.68 -7.66
C THR A 366 26.77 12.35 -7.56
N ASN A 367 26.06 11.21 -7.65
CA ASN A 367 26.69 9.90 -7.72
C ASN A 367 25.86 8.95 -8.63
N PRO A 368 26.35 8.60 -9.84
CA PRO A 368 25.62 7.74 -10.76
C PRO A 368 25.54 6.28 -10.31
N ASN A 369 26.33 5.85 -9.32
CA ASN A 369 26.32 4.48 -8.79
C ASN A 369 25.19 4.23 -7.77
N VAL A 370 24.56 5.29 -7.27
CA VAL A 370 23.48 5.20 -6.29
C VAL A 370 22.19 4.74 -6.94
N VAL A 371 21.59 3.70 -6.38
CA VAL A 371 20.25 3.24 -6.73
C VAL A 371 19.20 4.21 -6.18
N ARG A 372 18.30 4.69 -7.03
CA ARG A 372 17.22 5.63 -6.72
C ARG A 372 15.92 4.87 -6.45
N ILE A 373 15.47 4.89 -5.20
CA ILE A 373 14.23 4.22 -4.75
C ILE A 373 13.12 5.26 -4.59
N ILE A 374 11.94 4.95 -5.14
CA ILE A 374 10.70 5.68 -4.86
C ILE A 374 9.86 4.86 -3.89
N ASN A 375 9.80 5.26 -2.62
CA ASN A 375 9.15 4.48 -1.56
C ASN A 375 7.69 4.88 -1.35
N ASN A 376 6.82 3.88 -1.15
CA ASN A 376 5.38 4.05 -1.09
C ASN A 376 4.78 3.29 0.08
N CYS A 377 4.17 4.02 1.02
CA CYS A 377 3.23 3.47 2.00
C CYS A 377 1.83 3.26 1.42
N CYS A 378 0.92 2.77 2.28
CA CYS A 378 -0.51 2.59 1.98
C CYS A 378 -0.80 2.02 0.58
N PRO A 379 -0.18 0.89 0.18
CA PRO A 379 -0.22 0.44 -1.21
C PRO A 379 -1.62 0.01 -1.69
N PHE A 380 -2.56 -0.22 -0.77
CA PHE A 380 -3.99 -0.47 -1.06
C PHE A 380 -4.83 0.81 -1.20
N ALA A 381 -4.27 1.97 -0.90
CA ALA A 381 -4.78 3.32 -1.19
C ALA A 381 -6.18 3.65 -0.67
N ASP A 382 -6.62 3.04 0.43
CA ASP A 382 -7.93 3.31 1.05
C ASP A 382 -8.09 4.79 1.48
N TYR A 383 -6.98 5.50 1.71
CA TYR A 383 -6.96 6.94 1.94
C TYR A 383 -7.52 7.77 0.77
N VAL A 384 -7.41 7.28 -0.48
CA VAL A 384 -7.91 7.97 -1.67
C VAL A 384 -9.43 8.03 -1.61
N ALA A 385 -10.08 6.91 -1.29
CA ALA A 385 -11.53 6.86 -1.13
C ALA A 385 -12.01 7.70 0.06
N ARG A 386 -11.23 7.73 1.16
CA ARG A 386 -11.51 8.60 2.32
C ARG A 386 -11.26 10.09 2.03
N GLY A 387 -10.51 10.43 0.98
CA GLY A 387 -10.13 11.80 0.69
C GLY A 387 -9.19 12.39 1.76
N ARG A 388 -8.19 11.63 2.21
CA ARG A 388 -7.26 12.02 3.27
C ARG A 388 -5.81 11.99 2.79
N MET A 389 -5.07 13.08 3.00
CA MET A 389 -3.63 13.18 2.75
C MET A 389 -2.90 13.17 4.10
N ALA A 390 -2.60 11.98 4.62
CA ALA A 390 -2.07 11.80 5.96
C ALA A 390 -2.91 12.50 7.06
N ARG A 391 -2.42 13.65 7.56
CA ARG A 391 -3.07 14.46 8.61
C ARG A 391 -3.93 15.61 8.05
N MET A 392 -4.14 15.67 6.74
CA MET A 392 -4.86 16.73 6.02
C MET A 392 -6.06 16.18 5.25
N GLU A 393 -7.09 17.01 5.08
CA GLU A 393 -8.20 16.73 4.16
C GLU A 393 -7.77 16.95 2.71
N ALA A 394 -8.24 16.11 1.79
CA ALA A 394 -7.98 16.28 0.38
C ALA A 394 -8.69 17.52 -0.18
N THR A 395 -7.91 18.37 -0.86
CA THR A 395 -8.44 19.55 -1.58
C THR A 395 -8.77 19.25 -3.05
N ARG A 396 -8.35 18.07 -3.54
CA ARG A 396 -8.48 17.58 -4.91
C ARG A 396 -8.63 16.04 -4.91
N PRO A 397 -9.05 15.41 -6.02
CA PRO A 397 -8.89 13.97 -6.18
C PRO A 397 -7.44 13.55 -5.94
N LEU A 398 -7.26 12.46 -5.20
CA LEU A 398 -5.95 11.90 -4.85
C LEU A 398 -5.61 10.74 -5.79
N ARG A 399 -4.32 10.51 -5.98
CA ARG A 399 -3.78 9.35 -6.70
C ARG A 399 -3.54 8.20 -5.74
N SER A 400 -3.72 6.97 -6.23
CA SER A 400 -3.16 5.79 -5.55
C SER A 400 -1.64 5.72 -5.77
N PRO A 401 -0.89 4.94 -4.98
CA PRO A 401 0.53 4.68 -5.25
C PRO A 401 0.77 4.10 -6.65
N ARG A 402 -0.14 3.23 -7.15
CA ARG A 402 -0.07 2.70 -8.51
C ARG A 402 -0.19 3.79 -9.56
N GLN A 403 -1.12 4.73 -9.40
CA GLN A 403 -1.29 5.86 -10.32
C GLN A 403 -0.10 6.81 -10.26
N PHE A 404 0.42 7.10 -9.07
CA PHE A 404 1.64 7.86 -8.90
C PHE A 404 2.84 7.23 -9.63
N ILE A 405 3.07 5.93 -9.45
CA ILE A 405 4.13 5.20 -10.15
C ILE A 405 3.94 5.27 -11.67
N LYS A 406 2.71 5.10 -12.14
CA LYS A 406 2.38 5.23 -13.56
C LYS A 406 2.71 6.64 -14.08
N ASP A 407 2.32 7.69 -13.37
CA ASP A 407 2.58 9.08 -13.76
C ASP A 407 4.09 9.36 -13.88
N LEU A 408 4.89 8.86 -12.93
CA LEU A 408 6.35 9.01 -12.98
C LEU A 408 6.96 8.30 -14.18
N ILE A 409 6.50 7.09 -14.49
CA ILE A 409 6.98 6.31 -15.65
C ILE A 409 6.54 6.95 -16.96
N ASP A 410 5.27 7.36 -17.08
CA ASP A 410 4.75 8.04 -18.28
C ASP A 410 5.47 9.37 -18.53
N ALA A 411 5.88 10.05 -17.46
CA ALA A 411 6.67 11.27 -17.56
C ALA A 411 8.15 11.00 -17.87
N ASP A 412 8.62 9.75 -17.91
CA ASP A 412 10.04 9.39 -18.10
C ASP A 412 10.95 9.89 -16.96
N VAL A 413 10.51 9.74 -15.70
CA VAL A 413 11.36 10.00 -14.53
C VAL A 413 12.36 8.85 -14.36
N ASP A 414 13.65 9.18 -14.28
CA ASP A 414 14.74 8.20 -14.20
C ASP A 414 15.00 7.73 -12.75
N PHE A 415 14.24 6.71 -12.33
CA PHE A 415 14.43 6.02 -11.04
C PHE A 415 14.56 4.51 -11.25
N ASP A 416 15.20 3.82 -10.31
CA ASP A 416 15.63 2.43 -10.51
C ASP A 416 14.64 1.43 -9.89
N VAL A 417 14.11 1.73 -8.71
CA VAL A 417 13.43 0.75 -7.85
C VAL A 417 12.10 1.28 -7.30
N LEU A 418 11.12 0.39 -7.21
CA LEU A 418 9.87 0.60 -6.49
C LEU A 418 10.01 0.12 -5.04
N GLY A 419 10.05 1.07 -4.09
CA GLY A 419 9.97 0.77 -2.67
C GLY A 419 8.51 0.65 -2.21
N ILE A 420 8.16 -0.43 -1.53
CA ILE A 420 6.79 -0.72 -1.06
C ILE A 420 6.82 -1.10 0.41
N GLN A 421 6.10 -0.33 1.24
CA GLN A 421 5.91 -0.64 2.64
C GLN A 421 4.68 -1.54 2.83
N ILE A 422 4.84 -2.66 3.55
CA ILE A 422 3.79 -3.63 3.88
C ILE A 422 3.92 -4.06 5.35
N TYR A 423 3.63 -3.14 6.26
CA TYR A 423 3.18 -3.49 7.60
C TYR A 423 1.91 -4.33 7.53
N PHE A 424 1.67 -5.23 8.49
CA PHE A 424 0.52 -6.14 8.49
C PHE A 424 -0.77 -5.43 8.01
N PRO A 425 -1.25 -5.71 6.77
CA PRO A 425 -2.17 -4.82 6.08
C PRO A 425 -3.64 -5.11 6.39
N GLN A 426 -3.93 -5.99 7.36
CA GLN A 426 -5.27 -6.53 7.61
C GLN A 426 -5.91 -7.15 6.36
N ARG A 427 -5.07 -7.80 5.55
CA ARG A 427 -5.42 -8.53 4.32
C ARG A 427 -4.74 -9.88 4.31
N ASP A 428 -5.36 -10.84 3.62
CA ASP A 428 -4.81 -12.18 3.43
C ASP A 428 -3.59 -12.19 2.50
N LEU A 429 -2.83 -13.28 2.54
CA LEU A 429 -1.61 -13.43 1.73
C LEU A 429 -1.87 -13.31 0.22
N SER A 430 -3.03 -13.77 -0.29
CA SER A 430 -3.34 -13.68 -1.73
C SER A 430 -3.63 -12.25 -2.18
N ASP A 431 -4.23 -11.43 -1.32
CA ASP A 431 -4.37 -9.99 -1.57
C ASP A 431 -3.00 -9.28 -1.65
N ILE A 432 -2.03 -9.68 -0.81
CA ILE A 432 -0.65 -9.17 -0.85
C ILE A 432 0.03 -9.58 -2.16
N VAL A 433 -0.07 -10.85 -2.57
CA VAL A 433 0.51 -11.32 -3.84
C VAL A 433 -0.09 -10.56 -5.02
N ARG A 434 -1.41 -10.36 -5.05
CA ARG A 434 -2.09 -9.63 -6.13
C ARG A 434 -1.62 -8.19 -6.24
N LEU A 435 -1.43 -7.51 -5.11
CA LEU A 435 -0.83 -6.17 -5.07
C LEU A 435 0.56 -6.17 -5.71
N LEU A 436 1.43 -7.09 -5.29
CA LEU A 436 2.81 -7.17 -5.79
C LEU A 436 2.87 -7.52 -7.28
N GLU A 437 2.02 -8.42 -7.77
CA GLU A 437 1.94 -8.76 -9.19
C GLU A 437 1.49 -7.57 -10.04
N ARG A 438 0.52 -6.76 -9.56
CA ARG A 438 0.09 -5.53 -10.22
C ARG A 438 1.24 -4.53 -10.32
N LEU A 439 1.99 -4.33 -9.24
CA LEU A 439 3.13 -3.41 -9.23
C LEU A 439 4.30 -3.92 -10.09
N ALA A 440 4.51 -5.23 -10.15
CA ALA A 440 5.55 -5.83 -10.98
C ALA A 440 5.36 -5.57 -12.49
N THR A 441 4.13 -5.26 -12.94
CA THR A 441 3.85 -4.92 -14.35
C THR A 441 4.56 -3.64 -14.82
N PHE A 442 5.01 -2.79 -13.90
CA PHE A 442 5.81 -1.61 -14.22
C PHE A 442 7.26 -1.94 -14.62
N GLY A 443 7.67 -3.20 -14.54
CA GLY A 443 8.97 -3.67 -15.06
C GLY A 443 10.19 -3.21 -14.27
N LYS A 444 10.00 -2.65 -13.07
CA LYS A 444 11.07 -2.25 -12.16
C LYS A 444 11.24 -3.27 -11.03
N PRO A 445 12.46 -3.48 -10.51
CA PRO A 445 12.67 -4.22 -9.27
C PRO A 445 11.85 -3.63 -8.12
N ILE A 446 11.38 -4.51 -7.24
CA ILE A 446 10.62 -4.14 -6.04
C ILE A 446 11.48 -4.41 -4.81
N TYR A 447 11.58 -3.40 -3.95
CA TYR A 447 12.10 -3.53 -2.60
C TYR A 447 10.92 -3.47 -1.62
N LEU A 448 10.81 -4.48 -0.78
CA LEU A 448 9.91 -4.44 0.37
C LEU A 448 10.65 -3.74 1.48
N THR A 449 10.55 -2.42 1.49
CA THR A 449 11.37 -1.50 2.29
C THR A 449 11.03 -1.54 3.78
N GLU A 450 9.76 -1.82 4.10
CA GLU A 450 9.27 -1.82 5.48
C GLU A 450 8.19 -2.88 5.65
N ILE A 451 8.53 -4.01 6.28
CA ILE A 451 7.56 -5.05 6.66
C ILE A 451 7.59 -5.29 8.16
N GLY A 452 6.44 -5.67 8.73
CA GLY A 452 6.39 -6.02 10.14
C GLY A 452 4.99 -6.30 10.65
N ALA A 453 4.94 -7.04 11.76
CA ALA A 453 3.72 -7.35 12.49
C ALA A 453 3.99 -7.34 14.00
N SER A 454 2.96 -7.02 14.79
CA SER A 454 3.01 -7.08 16.25
C SER A 454 3.09 -8.52 16.74
N SER A 455 3.83 -8.78 17.81
CA SER A 455 3.80 -10.04 18.54
C SER A 455 2.94 -10.00 19.81
N ASN A 456 2.11 -8.98 19.97
CA ASN A 456 1.32 -8.77 21.17
C ASN A 456 -0.17 -8.67 20.84
N LEU A 457 -0.96 -9.26 21.73
CA LEU A 457 -2.40 -9.07 21.88
C LEU A 457 -2.76 -7.58 21.79
N ASN A 458 -1.94 -6.70 22.38
CA ASN A 458 -2.29 -5.32 22.70
C ASN A 458 -2.00 -4.27 21.61
N GLN A 459 -2.55 -4.37 20.39
CA GLN A 459 -2.80 -3.12 19.63
C GLN A 459 -3.89 -2.32 20.36
N ILE A 460 -3.49 -1.65 21.44
CA ILE A 460 -4.27 -0.68 22.17
C ILE A 460 -4.41 0.53 21.24
N SER A 461 -5.58 0.68 20.64
CA SER A 461 -6.12 2.01 20.38
C SER A 461 -5.99 2.78 21.69
N ALA A 462 -5.23 3.87 21.70
CA ALA A 462 -5.01 4.68 22.90
C ALA A 462 -6.35 4.97 23.61
N GLY A 463 -6.65 4.23 24.69
CA GLY A 463 -7.72 4.51 25.64
C GLY A 463 -9.09 3.80 25.51
N GLY A 464 -9.21 2.52 25.13
CA GLY A 464 -10.54 1.85 25.16
C GLY A 464 -10.57 0.32 25.27
N GLU A 465 -11.68 -0.22 25.79
CA GLU A 465 -12.01 -1.66 25.80
C GLU A 465 -12.14 -2.24 24.38
N TRP A 466 -11.79 -3.52 24.25
CA TRP A 466 -11.79 -4.29 22.99
C TRP A 466 -13.19 -4.41 22.39
N LYS A 467 -13.39 -3.84 21.19
CA LYS A 467 -14.62 -4.02 20.40
C LYS A 467 -14.45 -4.90 19.15
N GLU A 468 -13.23 -5.08 18.64
CA GLU A 468 -12.99 -5.85 17.40
C GLU A 468 -12.49 -7.28 17.67
N PRO A 469 -12.88 -8.28 16.85
CA PRO A 469 -12.31 -9.62 16.90
C PRO A 469 -10.86 -9.66 16.36
N TYR A 470 -10.21 -10.83 16.43
CA TYR A 470 -8.83 -10.99 15.96
C TYR A 470 -8.68 -10.65 14.46
N ALA A 471 -7.63 -9.92 14.12
CA ALA A 471 -7.42 -9.43 12.76
C ALA A 471 -6.95 -10.52 11.78
N TRP A 472 -6.22 -11.54 12.26
CA TRP A 472 -5.62 -12.57 11.40
C TRP A 472 -5.48 -13.91 12.14
N HIS A 473 -6.24 -14.92 11.73
CA HIS A 473 -6.34 -16.31 12.21
C HIS A 473 -6.66 -16.52 13.69
N ARG A 474 -6.00 -15.79 14.59
CA ARG A 474 -6.14 -15.77 16.04
C ARG A 474 -5.55 -14.48 16.60
N HIS A 475 -5.58 -14.27 17.91
CA HIS A 475 -4.94 -13.09 18.50
C HIS A 475 -3.42 -13.16 18.35
N TRP A 476 -2.78 -12.01 18.13
CA TRP A 476 -1.34 -11.90 17.95
C TRP A 476 -0.56 -12.32 19.19
N ASP A 477 0.42 -13.18 18.98
CA ASP A 477 1.49 -13.53 19.92
C ASP A 477 2.79 -13.70 19.13
N GLU A 478 3.87 -14.06 19.83
CA GLU A 478 5.17 -14.25 19.19
C GLU A 478 5.19 -15.39 18.15
N GLU A 479 4.38 -16.44 18.35
CA GLU A 479 4.27 -17.52 17.37
C GLU A 479 3.52 -17.06 16.11
N LEU A 480 2.46 -16.25 16.25
CA LEU A 480 1.72 -15.74 15.11
C LEU A 480 2.55 -14.73 14.31
N GLN A 481 3.34 -13.90 15.00
CA GLN A 481 4.33 -13.04 14.36
C GLN A 481 5.32 -13.87 13.52
N ALA A 482 5.80 -14.98 14.09
CA ALA A 482 6.74 -15.86 13.43
C ALA A 482 6.10 -16.64 12.25
N ASP A 483 4.85 -17.10 12.39
CA ASP A 483 4.05 -17.70 11.31
C ASP A 483 3.90 -16.72 10.15
N TRP A 484 3.48 -15.49 10.44
CA TRP A 484 3.28 -14.47 9.41
C TRP A 484 4.59 -14.11 8.71
N LEU A 485 5.67 -13.92 9.48
CA LEU A 485 7.01 -13.65 8.95
C LEU A 485 7.45 -14.76 8.00
N GLU A 486 7.34 -16.02 8.42
CA GLU A 486 7.77 -17.16 7.60
C GLU A 486 6.99 -17.22 6.27
N GLN A 487 5.68 -17.00 6.33
CA GLN A 487 4.80 -17.02 5.17
C GLN A 487 5.12 -15.88 4.19
N VAL A 488 5.22 -14.64 4.68
CA VAL A 488 5.47 -13.51 3.79
C VAL A 488 6.89 -13.55 3.23
N TYR A 489 7.91 -13.92 4.01
CA TYR A 489 9.28 -14.08 3.51
C TYR A 489 9.36 -15.17 2.42
N THR A 490 8.68 -16.30 2.62
CA THR A 490 8.62 -17.37 1.62
C THR A 490 7.98 -16.87 0.31
N ILE A 491 6.85 -16.16 0.41
CA ILE A 491 6.20 -15.57 -0.76
C ILE A 491 7.12 -14.56 -1.44
N TYR A 492 7.70 -13.64 -0.69
CA TYR A 492 8.52 -12.56 -1.23
C TYR A 492 9.80 -13.07 -1.90
N TYR A 493 10.49 -14.01 -1.28
CA TYR A 493 11.72 -14.61 -1.84
C TYR A 493 11.44 -15.37 -3.15
N SER A 494 10.27 -16.00 -3.27
CA SER A 494 9.87 -16.73 -4.48
C SER A 494 9.69 -15.85 -5.72
N LYS A 495 9.58 -14.52 -5.57
CA LYS A 495 9.27 -13.61 -6.68
C LYS A 495 10.55 -12.97 -7.25
N PRO A 496 10.95 -13.26 -8.51
CA PRO A 496 12.23 -12.80 -9.08
C PRO A 496 12.37 -11.27 -9.20
N TYR A 497 11.25 -10.54 -9.23
CA TYR A 497 11.24 -9.08 -9.24
C TYR A 497 11.47 -8.45 -7.85
N ILE A 498 11.42 -9.23 -6.76
CA ILE A 498 11.74 -8.76 -5.41
C ILE A 498 13.23 -8.95 -5.16
N LYS A 499 13.89 -7.87 -4.76
CA LYS A 499 15.35 -7.81 -4.58
C LYS A 499 15.78 -7.46 -3.16
N THR A 500 14.92 -6.84 -2.37
CA THR A 500 15.18 -6.50 -0.96
C THR A 500 13.94 -6.78 -0.11
N ILE A 501 14.14 -7.36 1.07
CA ILE A 501 13.10 -7.64 2.07
C ILE A 501 13.57 -7.14 3.43
N ASN A 502 13.01 -6.02 3.88
CA ASN A 502 13.45 -5.30 5.07
C ASN A 502 12.41 -5.34 6.20
N TRP A 503 12.71 -6.07 7.27
CA TRP A 503 11.90 -6.05 8.49
C TRP A 503 12.13 -4.75 9.27
N TYR A 504 11.08 -4.07 9.72
CA TYR A 504 11.24 -2.71 10.22
C TYR A 504 11.83 -2.63 11.63
N ASP A 505 11.30 -3.39 12.59
CA ASP A 505 11.75 -3.32 13.98
C ASP A 505 12.65 -4.51 14.32
N PHE A 506 13.91 -4.24 14.69
CA PHE A 506 14.80 -5.32 15.15
C PHE A 506 14.46 -5.75 16.58
N SER A 507 14.24 -4.80 17.48
CA SER A 507 14.02 -5.03 18.91
C SER A 507 12.65 -4.52 19.38
N ASP A 508 12.10 -5.12 20.43
CA ASP A 508 10.94 -4.59 21.15
C ASP A 508 11.27 -3.35 22.01
N PHE A 509 12.52 -2.89 22.02
CA PHE A 509 12.90 -1.64 22.68
C PHE A 509 12.70 -0.42 21.77
N ARG A 510 11.74 0.45 22.11
CA ARG A 510 11.34 1.64 21.32
C ARG A 510 10.97 1.30 19.86
N PRO A 511 10.12 0.29 19.61
CA PRO A 511 9.78 -0.09 18.26
C PRO A 511 8.79 0.91 17.65
N PHE A 512 8.68 0.93 16.33
CA PHE A 512 7.61 1.61 15.62
C PHE A 512 6.31 0.81 15.69
N ILE A 513 6.37 -0.49 15.42
CA ILE A 513 5.27 -1.42 15.63
C ILE A 513 5.37 -1.93 17.05
N LEU A 514 4.33 -1.74 17.85
CA LEU A 514 4.32 -2.25 19.22
C LEU A 514 4.62 -3.76 19.24
N ASN A 515 5.69 -4.13 19.94
CA ASN A 515 6.25 -5.48 19.99
C ASN A 515 6.52 -6.10 18.61
N GLY A 516 6.94 -5.28 17.65
CA GLY A 516 7.29 -5.70 16.29
C GLY A 516 8.70 -6.26 16.12
N GLY A 517 9.52 -6.25 17.18
CA GLY A 517 10.90 -6.74 17.15
C GLY A 517 11.01 -8.22 16.80
N LEU A 518 12.17 -8.61 16.28
CA LEU A 518 12.64 -10.00 16.19
C LEU A 518 13.29 -10.45 17.51
N VAL A 519 13.80 -9.50 18.29
CA VAL A 519 14.31 -9.73 19.64
C VAL A 519 13.54 -8.91 20.67
N ARG A 520 13.52 -9.36 21.93
CA ARG A 520 12.93 -8.60 23.04
C ARG A 520 13.82 -7.42 23.44
N GLU A 521 13.40 -6.62 24.42
CA GLU A 521 14.19 -5.49 24.91
C GLU A 521 15.57 -5.91 25.46
N ASP A 522 15.65 -7.07 26.12
CA ASP A 522 16.90 -7.67 26.61
C ASP A 522 17.72 -8.37 25.51
N CYS A 523 17.32 -8.19 24.25
CA CYS A 523 17.86 -8.84 23.05
C CYS A 523 17.68 -10.37 23.00
N SER A 524 16.95 -11.02 23.92
CA SER A 524 16.62 -12.45 23.78
C SER A 524 15.79 -12.70 22.51
N THR A 525 16.03 -13.83 21.83
CA THR A 525 15.37 -14.14 20.56
C THR A 525 13.89 -14.44 20.74
N LYS A 526 13.06 -13.95 19.81
CA LYS A 526 11.68 -14.39 19.65
C LYS A 526 11.65 -15.54 18.60
N PRO A 527 10.58 -16.35 18.58
CA PRO A 527 10.37 -17.33 17.51
C PRO A 527 10.55 -16.75 16.09
N SER A 528 10.19 -15.49 15.86
CA SER A 528 10.36 -14.81 14.57
C SER A 528 11.83 -14.68 14.15
N PHE A 529 12.75 -14.40 15.08
CA PHE A 529 14.20 -14.40 14.81
C PHE A 529 14.69 -15.79 14.38
N ASP A 530 14.32 -16.82 15.16
CA ASP A 530 14.78 -18.18 14.90
C ASP A 530 14.22 -18.75 13.59
N ARG A 531 12.96 -18.44 13.26
CA ARG A 531 12.36 -18.82 11.97
C ARG A 531 12.98 -18.07 10.79
N MET A 532 13.26 -16.78 10.91
CA MET A 532 13.97 -16.04 9.87
C MET A 532 15.35 -16.65 9.62
N ARG A 533 16.13 -16.89 10.68
CA ARG A 533 17.44 -17.53 10.58
C ARG A 533 17.37 -18.87 9.85
N LYS A 534 16.39 -19.71 10.19
CA LYS A 534 16.19 -21.02 9.57
C LYS A 534 15.82 -20.90 8.09
N LEU A 535 14.95 -19.96 7.72
CA LEU A 535 14.61 -19.70 6.31
C LEU A 535 15.84 -19.27 5.52
N LEU A 536 16.56 -18.25 5.99
CA LEU A 536 17.76 -17.76 5.33
C LEU A 536 18.83 -18.85 5.18
N ALA A 537 19.04 -19.67 6.23
CA ALA A 537 19.94 -20.82 6.15
C ALA A 537 19.49 -21.83 5.09
N SER A 538 18.18 -22.12 5.01
CA SER A 538 17.63 -23.06 4.01
C SER A 538 17.76 -22.57 2.57
N TRP A 539 17.95 -21.26 2.38
CA TRP A 539 18.14 -20.62 1.08
C TRP A 539 19.59 -20.32 0.74
N ASP A 540 20.53 -20.64 1.64
CA ASP A 540 21.94 -20.25 1.57
C ASP A 540 22.11 -18.71 1.51
N ARG A 541 21.39 -18.01 2.38
CA ARG A 541 21.27 -16.53 2.42
C ARG A 541 21.56 -15.90 3.78
N LEU A 542 22.16 -16.64 4.72
CA LEU A 542 22.72 -16.00 5.90
C LEU A 542 23.90 -15.09 5.48
N PRO A 543 24.14 -13.97 6.18
CA PRO A 543 25.20 -13.01 5.84
C PRO A 543 26.61 -13.59 5.74
#